data_AF-A0A1C6RE05-F1
#
_entry.id   AF-A0A1C6RE05-F1
#
_cell.length_a   1.000
_cell.length_b   1.000
_cell.length_c   1.000
_cell.angle_alpha   90.00
_cell.angle_beta   90.00
_cell.angle_gamma   90.00
#
_symmetry.space_group_name_H-M   'P 1'
#
loop_
_entity.id
_entity.type
_entity.pdbx_description
1 polymer ?
#
loop_
_entity_poly.entity_id
_entity_poly.type
_entity_poly.pdbx_seq_one_letter_code
_entity_poly.pdbx_strand_id
1 'polypeptide(L)'
;MAYVGPVSTRTTMPQISPLAGEPIKRADAERLAGVLKAFADPARLRLLSLIQSAPEGEASVSDLTAPLGLSQPTVSHHLRILTEAGLLEREKRGVWVYYRLVPSAIATIADLLTPPRKRSARRTR
;
A
#
# COMPACT_ATOMS: atom_id res chain seq x y z
N MET A 1 23.60 3.95 24.87
CA MET A 1 22.99 4.28 23.56
C MET A 1 21.49 4.10 23.69
N ALA A 2 20.72 5.18 23.61
CA ALA A 2 19.27 5.13 23.83
C ALA A 2 18.57 4.50 22.61
N TYR A 3 17.91 3.37 22.82
CA TYR A 3 16.98 2.77 21.86
C TYR A 3 15.70 3.62 21.84
N VAL A 4 15.54 4.43 20.79
CA VAL A 4 14.29 5.16 20.53
C VAL A 4 13.40 4.22 19.73
N GLY A 5 12.39 3.66 20.40
CA GLY A 5 11.43 2.74 19.79
C GLY A 5 10.65 3.37 18.63
N PRO A 6 9.99 2.55 17.78
CA PRO A 6 9.31 3.04 16.59
C PRO A 6 8.12 3.93 16.96
N VAL A 7 8.13 5.18 16.48
CA VAL A 7 6.91 6.00 16.39
C VAL A 7 6.09 5.41 15.24
N SER A 8 5.36 4.34 15.55
CA SER A 8 4.34 3.78 14.69
C SER A 8 3.11 4.66 14.78
N THR A 9 3.00 5.68 13.92
CA THR A 9 1.71 6.32 13.68
C THR A 9 0.84 5.27 13.00
N ARG A 10 0.07 4.52 13.79
CA ARG A 10 -0.94 3.58 13.30
C ARG A 10 -2.04 4.38 12.61
N THR A 11 -1.85 4.67 11.33
CA THR A 11 -2.97 5.02 10.46
C THR A 11 -3.75 3.73 10.25
N THR A 12 -4.68 3.45 11.16
CA THR A 12 -5.60 2.33 11.01
C THR A 12 -6.43 2.57 9.76
N MET A 13 -6.22 1.76 8.72
CA MET A 13 -7.06 1.77 7.54
C MET A 13 -8.50 1.47 7.95
N PRO A 14 -9.49 2.29 7.54
CA PRO A 14 -10.88 2.03 7.87
C PRO A 14 -11.32 0.69 7.28
N GLN A 15 -12.23 0.00 7.96
CA GLN A 15 -12.94 -1.14 7.39
C GLN A 15 -13.92 -0.59 6.35
N ILE A 16 -13.68 -0.87 5.06
CA ILE A 16 -14.52 -0.39 3.95
C ILE A 16 -15.31 -1.57 3.39
N SER A 17 -16.63 -1.39 3.22
CA SER A 17 -17.49 -2.38 2.54
C SER A 17 -17.14 -2.49 1.05
N PRO A 18 -17.24 -3.69 0.44
CA PRO A 18 -17.04 -3.85 -1.01
C PRO A 18 -17.95 -2.93 -1.82
N LEU A 19 -17.48 -2.46 -2.98
CA LEU A 19 -18.25 -1.54 -3.85
C LEU A 19 -19.62 -2.08 -4.28
N ALA A 20 -19.81 -3.40 -4.21
CA ALA A 20 -21.04 -4.09 -4.57
C ALA A 20 -21.98 -4.39 -3.38
N GLY A 21 -21.70 -3.80 -2.21
CA GLY A 21 -22.58 -3.79 -1.04
C GLY A 21 -23.48 -2.55 -0.97
N GLU A 22 -23.64 -1.98 0.23
CA GLU A 22 -24.32 -0.69 0.42
C GLU A 22 -23.54 0.47 -0.22
N PRO A 23 -24.22 1.53 -0.71
CA PRO A 23 -23.55 2.72 -1.22
C PRO A 23 -22.57 3.31 -0.20
N ILE A 24 -21.32 3.48 -0.61
CA ILE A 24 -20.28 4.07 0.24
C ILE A 24 -20.63 5.52 0.61
N LYS A 25 -20.32 5.93 1.84
CA LYS A 25 -20.51 7.32 2.27
C LYS A 25 -19.53 8.23 1.54
N ARG A 26 -19.92 9.48 1.29
CA ARG A 26 -19.10 10.47 0.59
C ARG A 26 -17.70 10.64 1.20
N ALA A 27 -17.62 10.77 2.52
CA ALA A 27 -16.33 10.93 3.21
C ALA A 27 -15.41 9.71 3.03
N ASP A 28 -15.98 8.51 3.01
CA ASP A 28 -15.23 7.26 2.78
C ASP A 28 -14.78 7.17 1.32
N ALA A 29 -15.63 7.58 0.37
CA ALA A 29 -15.28 7.68 -1.04
C ALA A 29 -14.12 8.66 -1.30
N GLU A 30 -14.14 9.85 -0.67
CA GLU A 30 -13.08 10.86 -0.79
C GLU A 30 -11.74 10.33 -0.22
N ARG A 31 -11.78 9.70 0.95
CA ARG A 31 -10.60 9.08 1.56
C ARG A 31 -10.02 7.98 0.69
N LEU A 32 -10.88 7.09 0.19
CA LEU A 32 -10.50 5.99 -0.67
C LEU A 32 -9.95 6.46 -2.01
N ALA A 33 -10.56 7.47 -2.63
CA ALA A 33 -10.05 8.09 -3.84
C ALA A 33 -8.62 8.65 -3.62
N GLY A 34 -8.32 9.20 -2.43
CA GLY A 34 -6.97 9.60 -2.05
C GLY A 34 -5.97 8.44 -2.07
N VAL A 35 -6.32 7.30 -1.46
CA VAL A 35 -5.48 6.09 -1.46
C VAL A 35 -5.29 5.54 -2.87
N LEU A 36 -6.39 5.43 -3.64
CA LEU A 36 -6.33 4.96 -5.02
C LEU A 36 -5.52 5.89 -5.92
N LYS A 37 -5.53 7.21 -5.68
CA LYS A 37 -4.69 8.17 -6.40
C LYS A 37 -3.20 7.97 -6.09
N ALA A 38 -2.85 7.60 -4.86
CA ALA A 38 -1.49 7.18 -4.53
C ALA A 38 -1.09 5.87 -5.23
N PHE A 39 -2.06 5.01 -5.57
CA PHE A 39 -1.83 3.78 -6.33
C PHE A 39 -1.74 4.01 -7.85
N ALA A 40 -2.55 4.91 -8.40
CA ALA A 40 -2.78 5.11 -9.83
C ALA A 40 -1.66 5.88 -10.55
N ASP A 41 -0.44 5.37 -10.48
CA ASP A 41 0.73 5.89 -11.19
C ASP A 41 1.68 4.76 -11.58
N PRO A 42 2.19 4.74 -12.83
CA PRO A 42 3.01 3.64 -13.32
C PRO A 42 4.28 3.38 -12.49
N ALA A 43 4.98 4.44 -12.05
CA ALA A 43 6.19 4.30 -11.27
C ALA A 43 5.88 3.76 -9.87
N ARG A 44 4.79 4.24 -9.25
CA ARG A 44 4.35 3.75 -7.94
C ARG A 44 3.90 2.29 -7.98
N LEU A 45 3.16 1.88 -9.00
CA LEU A 45 2.81 0.46 -9.20
C LEU A 45 4.05 -0.42 -9.33
N ARG A 46 5.04 0.04 -10.10
CA ARG A 46 6.29 -0.69 -10.29
C ARG A 46 7.13 -0.75 -9.02
N LEU A 47 7.17 0.33 -8.22
CA LEU A 47 7.80 0.33 -6.90
C LEU A 47 7.17 -0.70 -5.96
N LEU A 48 5.84 -0.72 -5.86
CA LEU A 48 5.12 -1.71 -5.04
C LEU A 48 5.45 -3.14 -5.47
N SER A 49 5.44 -3.40 -6.78
CA SER A 49 5.81 -4.71 -7.33
C SER A 49 7.24 -5.11 -7.02
N LEU A 50 8.20 -4.17 -7.12
CA LEU A 50 9.62 -4.43 -6.85
C LEU A 50 9.86 -4.72 -5.37
N ILE A 51 9.28 -3.91 -4.46
CA ILE A 51 9.39 -4.12 -3.02
C ILE A 51 8.79 -5.48 -2.62
N GLN A 52 7.61 -5.80 -3.13
CA GLN A 52 6.93 -7.07 -2.82
C GLN A 52 7.70 -8.30 -3.31
N SER A 53 8.47 -8.14 -4.40
CA SER A 53 9.27 -9.22 -5.01
C SER A 53 10.72 -9.27 -4.49
N ALA A 54 11.13 -8.31 -3.66
CA ALA A 54 12.47 -8.26 -3.10
C ALA A 54 12.65 -9.34 -2.03
N PRO A 55 13.91 -9.75 -1.76
CA PRO A 55 14.22 -10.60 -0.60
C PRO A 55 13.62 -10.01 0.68
N GLU A 56 13.08 -10.86 1.55
CA GLU A 56 12.40 -10.45 2.79
C GLU A 56 11.16 -9.53 2.61
N GLY A 57 10.75 -9.23 1.37
CA GLY A 57 9.62 -8.35 1.05
C GLY A 57 9.89 -6.86 1.33
N GLU A 58 11.15 -6.43 1.26
CA GLU A 58 11.57 -5.06 1.55
C GLU A 58 12.70 -4.58 0.64
N ALA A 59 12.79 -3.27 0.40
CA ALA A 59 13.86 -2.70 -0.42
C ALA A 59 14.26 -1.30 0.06
N SER A 60 15.53 -0.93 -0.15
CA SER A 60 16.02 0.42 0.08
C SER A 60 15.82 1.31 -1.15
N VAL A 61 15.96 2.63 -0.99
CA VAL A 61 15.86 3.58 -2.13
C VAL A 61 16.87 3.24 -3.23
N SER A 62 18.09 2.84 -2.85
CA SER A 62 19.17 2.51 -3.78
C SER A 62 18.88 1.24 -4.58
N ASP A 63 18.17 0.27 -4.00
CA ASP A 63 17.75 -0.95 -4.69
C ASP A 63 16.68 -0.66 -5.75
N LEU A 64 15.93 0.43 -5.58
CA LEU A 64 14.76 0.77 -6.40
C LEU A 64 15.08 1.74 -7.55
N THR A 65 16.12 2.57 -7.44
CA THR A 65 16.42 3.60 -8.45
C THR A 65 16.82 3.01 -9.81
N ALA A 66 17.78 2.08 -9.82
CA ALA A 66 18.26 1.50 -11.08
C ALA A 66 17.18 0.70 -11.83
N PRO A 67 16.39 -0.20 -11.20
CA PRO A 67 15.34 -0.96 -11.90
C PRO A 67 14.19 -0.13 -12.49
N LEU A 68 13.96 1.07 -11.96
CA LEU A 68 12.96 2.01 -12.49
C LEU A 68 13.52 2.95 -13.58
N GLY A 69 14.85 3.07 -13.70
CA GLY A 69 15.46 4.05 -14.60
C GLY A 69 15.13 5.50 -14.22
N LEU A 70 14.88 5.75 -12.92
CA LEU A 70 14.50 7.07 -12.40
C LEU A 70 15.59 7.62 -11.47
N SER A 71 15.61 8.95 -11.35
CA SER A 71 16.49 9.62 -10.39
C SER A 71 16.11 9.29 -8.94
N GLN A 72 17.08 9.31 -8.03
CA GLN A 72 16.84 9.11 -6.60
C GLN A 72 15.83 10.13 -6.00
N PRO A 73 15.87 11.44 -6.33
CA PRO A 73 14.84 12.38 -5.88
C PRO A 73 13.42 11.97 -6.32
N THR A 74 13.26 11.51 -7.57
CA THR A 74 11.96 11.06 -8.10
C THR A 74 11.45 9.83 -7.35
N VAL A 75 12.31 8.82 -7.15
CA VAL A 75 11.94 7.62 -6.39
C VAL A 75 11.59 7.96 -4.94
N SER A 76 12.39 8.81 -4.29
CA SER A 76 12.13 9.22 -2.90
C SER A 76 10.80 9.96 -2.76
N HIS A 77 10.44 10.79 -3.75
CA HIS A 77 9.15 11.46 -3.80
C HIS A 77 7.98 10.46 -3.90
N HIS A 78 8.09 9.47 -4.77
CA HIS A 78 7.08 8.41 -4.90
C HIS A 78 6.94 7.57 -3.61
N LEU A 79 8.05 7.20 -3.00
CA LEU A 79 8.05 6.45 -1.73
C LEU A 79 7.38 7.26 -0.61
N ARG A 80 7.63 8.58 -0.55
CA ARG A 80 6.93 9.46 0.40
C ARG A 80 5.41 9.42 0.18
N ILE A 81 4.94 9.61 -1.04
CA ILE A 81 3.50 9.57 -1.36
C ILE A 81 2.87 8.25 -0.92
N LEU A 82 3.54 7.13 -1.21
CA LEU A 82 3.06 5.80 -0.84
C LEU A 82 3.03 5.59 0.68
N THR A 83 4.03 6.09 1.42
CA THR A 83 4.05 6.03 2.89
C THR A 83 2.98 6.94 3.51
N GLU A 84 2.80 8.16 3.00
CA GLU A 84 1.75 9.08 3.48
C GLU A 84 0.34 8.55 3.22
N ALA A 85 0.16 7.79 2.13
CA ALA A 85 -1.07 7.08 1.83
C ALA A 85 -1.26 5.81 2.68
N GLY A 86 -0.32 5.44 3.54
CA GLY A 86 -0.38 4.24 4.38
C GLY A 86 -0.21 2.92 3.62
N LEU A 87 0.32 2.95 2.40
CA LEU A 87 0.57 1.76 1.57
C LEU A 87 1.92 1.12 1.90
N LEU A 88 2.89 1.94 2.31
CA LEU A 88 4.21 1.50 2.72
C LEU A 88 4.50 1.89 4.17
N GLU A 89 5.14 1.01 4.90
CA GLU A 89 5.88 1.35 6.10
C GLU A 89 7.37 1.52 5.76
N ARG A 90 8.08 2.26 6.62
CA ARG A 90 9.52 2.49 6.47
C ARG A 90 10.25 2.25 7.77
N GLU A 91 11.44 1.67 7.67
CA GLU A 91 12.30 1.37 8.82
C GLU A 91 13.72 1.85 8.54
N LYS A 92 14.31 2.60 9.47
CA LYS A 92 15.70 3.03 9.37
C LYS A 92 16.61 2.00 10.05
N ARG A 93 17.53 1.43 9.28
CA ARG A 93 18.54 0.47 9.75
C ARG A 93 19.94 1.00 9.44
N GLY A 94 20.57 1.61 10.45
CA GLY A 94 21.84 2.33 10.27
C GLY A 94 21.66 3.57 9.39
N VAL A 95 22.40 3.63 8.28
CA VAL A 95 22.30 4.72 7.30
C VAL A 95 21.21 4.50 6.25
N TRP A 96 20.68 3.27 6.14
CA TRP A 96 19.72 2.88 5.12
C TRP A 96 18.28 2.98 5.64
N VAL A 97 17.34 3.22 4.74
CA VAL A 97 15.90 3.17 5.00
C VAL A 97 15.30 2.11 4.09
N TYR A 98 14.61 1.15 4.69
CA TYR A 98 13.92 0.06 4.01
C TYR A 98 12.42 0.32 3.99
N TYR A 99 11.77 -0.09 2.91
CA TYR A 99 10.34 0.08 2.68
C TYR A 99 9.68 -1.29 2.52
N ARG A 100 8.49 -1.45 3.12
CA ARG A 100 7.67 -2.67 3.07
C ARG A 100 6.23 -2.31 2.79
N LEU A 101 5.50 -3.18 2.09
CA LEU A 101 4.06 -3.02 1.91
C LEU A 101 3.35 -3.27 3.24
N VAL A 102 2.33 -2.46 3.52
CA VAL A 102 1.42 -2.68 4.66
C VAL A 102 0.36 -3.69 4.22
N PRO A 103 0.37 -4.96 4.69
CA PRO A 103 -0.49 -6.01 4.14
C PRO A 103 -1.99 -5.72 4.29
N SER A 104 -2.37 -5.10 5.41
CA SER A 104 -3.76 -4.71 5.67
C SER A 104 -4.27 -3.65 4.69
N ALA A 105 -3.44 -2.69 4.28
CA ALA A 105 -3.82 -1.68 3.30
C ALA A 105 -4.09 -2.31 1.92
N ILE A 106 -3.25 -3.26 1.51
CA ILE A 106 -3.43 -3.99 0.25
C ILE A 106 -4.69 -4.86 0.29
N ALA A 107 -4.92 -5.57 1.39
CA ALA A 107 -6.13 -6.37 1.58
C ALA A 107 -7.40 -5.53 1.48
N THR A 108 -7.45 -4.36 2.13
CA THR A 108 -8.60 -3.44 2.04
C THR A 108 -8.90 -3.02 0.60
N ILE A 109 -7.87 -2.72 -0.20
CA ILE A 109 -8.05 -2.35 -1.61
C ILE A 109 -8.56 -3.54 -2.44
N ALA A 110 -8.04 -4.74 -2.18
CA ALA A 110 -8.48 -5.95 -2.87
C ALA A 110 -9.95 -6.29 -2.52
N ASP A 111 -10.32 -6.18 -1.26
CA ASP A 111 -11.68 -6.43 -0.77
C ASP A 111 -12.69 -5.44 -1.35
N LEU A 112 -12.30 -4.17 -1.46
CA LEU A 112 -13.11 -3.13 -2.09
C LEU A 112 -13.49 -3.48 -3.54
N LEU A 113 -12.52 -3.97 -4.31
CA LEU A 113 -12.67 -4.26 -5.74
C LEU A 113 -13.27 -5.64 -6.01
N THR A 114 -13.31 -6.51 -5.00
CA THR A 114 -13.85 -7.87 -5.14
C THR A 114 -15.37 -7.84 -4.97
N PRO A 115 -16.17 -8.12 -6.02
CA PRO A 115 -17.61 -8.22 -5.85
C PRO A 115 -17.95 -9.41 -4.94
N PRO A 116 -19.01 -9.32 -4.10
CA PRO A 116 -19.44 -10.43 -3.28
C PRO A 116 -19.83 -11.59 -4.20
N ARG A 117 -19.19 -12.75 -4.02
CA ARG A 117 -19.57 -13.96 -4.75
C ARG A 117 -20.99 -14.33 -4.35
N LYS A 118 -21.93 -14.25 -5.30
CA LYS A 118 -23.24 -14.91 -5.15
C LYS A 118 -22.97 -16.40 -4.96
N ARG A 119 -23.24 -16.94 -3.76
CA ARG A 119 -23.22 -18.39 -3.53
C ARG A 119 -24.23 -19.02 -4.48
N SER A 120 -23.77 -19.80 -5.45
CA SER A 120 -24.65 -20.62 -6.27
C SER A 120 -25.33 -21.63 -5.35
N ALA A 121 -26.65 -21.53 -5.23
CA ALA A 121 -27.44 -22.49 -4.47
C ALA A 121 -27.13 -23.89 -5.00
N ARG A 122 -26.50 -24.72 -4.15
CA ARG A 122 -26.30 -26.13 -4.43
C ARG A 122 -27.69 -26.74 -4.59
N ARG A 123 -28.10 -27.03 -5.82
CA ARG A 123 -29.29 -27.85 -6.10
C ARG A 123 -29.00 -29.25 -5.54
N THR A 124 -29.39 -29.46 -4.29
CA THR A 124 -29.58 -30.80 -3.74
C THR A 124 -30.68 -31.45 -4.55
N ARG A 125 -30.35 -32.57 -5.21
CA ARG A 125 -31.32 -33.51 -5.74
C ARG A 125 -31.91 -34.34 -4.61
#